data_AF-A0A1I8N8X6-F1
#
_entry.id   AF-A0A1I8N8X6-F1
#
_cell.length_a   1.000
_cell.length_b   1.000
_cell.length_c   1.000
_cell.angle_alpha   90.00
_cell.angle_beta   90.00
_cell.angle_gamma   90.00
#
_symmetry.space_group_name_H-M   'P 1'
#
loop_
_entity.id
_entity.type
_entity.pdbx_description
1 polymer ?
#
loop_
_entity_poly.entity_id
_entity_poly.type
_entity_poly.pdbx_seq_one_letter_code
_entity_poly.pdbx_strand_id
1 'polypeptide(L)'
;MDDDLPKEFDLIVIGTGFPESCVAAAASRVGKTVLHIDPNEYYGGSWASFNLDAYNALLNESNADKSKEIKNGKFEWHIPLEGEPAEDVANSEDAEKKTQWTADKVLKQSRKFNLDLCPKILFSSGDLVQLLISSNICRYAEFRAIDRIFTQFEGKLLTVPCSRSDVFNTKDLSIVEKRLLMKFLTICLTYGEDKCEEDMSEFKGKTFIEYLREQKVTEKIYKCVMQAIAMTSEDTTFEEGMERTKKFLKSLGRYGNTPFIFPMYGCGEIPQCFCRLCAVFGGIYCLKRQISAVNVDDGAQRVSIEVDGQHQVQAKHIVCSTSNLPASLRSENPKNCLSRGIFIASSPLGNFELNSCGGGVSLLRLISADGKREAILVQLSHYSGTTPKELFTFHLTTSALSDTPQSDLEAFTQQIFTNSPESPNILYSSFFTISGFELKSNGSGLIQATAPPFYELDYDKSIQDARNIFSKLYADQEFLPRAPDPEEIVIEGEDPKALSEQQLPDDLKAQLREIEKFAEQMDIAEMNEDNKTEEAMES
;
A
#
# COMPACT_ATOMS: atom_id res chain seq x y z
N MET A 1 -23.50 -19.84 -20.43
CA MET A 1 -22.15 -20.33 -20.74
C MET A 1 -22.37 -21.50 -21.65
N ASP A 2 -22.21 -21.27 -22.94
CA ASP A 2 -22.02 -22.34 -23.96
C ASP A 2 -20.52 -22.49 -24.27
N ASP A 3 -19.64 -21.96 -23.41
CA ASP A 3 -18.18 -22.01 -23.59
C ASP A 3 -17.58 -23.11 -22.70
N ASP A 4 -16.87 -24.05 -23.33
CA ASP A 4 -16.16 -25.19 -22.72
C ASP A 4 -15.08 -24.74 -21.73
N LEU A 5 -15.46 -24.42 -20.49
CA LEU A 5 -14.49 -24.25 -19.40
C LEU A 5 -13.72 -25.59 -19.23
N PRO A 6 -12.38 -25.58 -19.24
CA PRO A 6 -11.61 -26.79 -18.97
C PRO A 6 -12.05 -27.44 -17.66
N LYS A 7 -12.11 -28.77 -17.63
CA LYS A 7 -12.56 -29.51 -16.44
C LYS A 7 -11.46 -29.70 -15.40
N GLU A 8 -10.21 -29.47 -15.77
CA GLU A 8 -9.05 -29.73 -14.92
C GLU A 8 -8.02 -28.61 -14.97
N PHE A 9 -7.53 -28.21 -13.80
CA PHE A 9 -6.48 -27.21 -13.62
C PHE A 9 -5.41 -27.72 -12.65
N ASP A 10 -4.23 -27.09 -12.64
CA ASP A 10 -3.26 -27.28 -11.56
C ASP A 10 -3.72 -26.54 -10.30
N LEU A 11 -4.24 -25.33 -10.45
CA LEU A 11 -4.66 -24.47 -9.35
C LEU A 11 -6.01 -23.81 -9.63
N ILE A 12 -6.91 -23.87 -8.64
CA ILE A 12 -8.09 -23.01 -8.57
C ILE A 12 -7.86 -21.93 -7.51
N VAL A 13 -8.11 -20.68 -7.84
CA VAL A 13 -8.03 -19.55 -6.92
C VAL A 13 -9.43 -18.94 -6.77
N ILE A 14 -9.94 -18.86 -5.53
CA ILE A 14 -11.30 -18.37 -5.23
C ILE A 14 -11.24 -17.04 -4.47
N GLY A 15 -11.66 -15.97 -5.13
CA GLY A 15 -11.54 -14.60 -4.67
C GLY A 15 -10.32 -13.91 -5.28
N THR A 16 -10.49 -12.66 -5.67
CA THR A 16 -9.50 -11.85 -6.40
C THR A 16 -8.85 -10.78 -5.52
N GLY A 17 -8.74 -11.06 -4.22
CA GLY A 17 -8.00 -10.20 -3.29
C GLY A 17 -6.51 -10.13 -3.59
N PHE A 18 -5.80 -9.28 -2.86
CA PHE A 18 -4.38 -9.05 -3.13
C PHE A 18 -3.52 -10.33 -2.96
N PRO A 19 -3.56 -11.07 -1.83
CA PRO A 19 -2.77 -12.29 -1.71
C PRO A 19 -3.15 -13.37 -2.75
N GLU A 20 -4.45 -13.53 -3.02
CA GLU A 20 -4.98 -14.51 -3.98
C GLU A 20 -4.46 -14.22 -5.39
N SER A 21 -4.55 -12.97 -5.82
CA SER A 21 -4.04 -12.53 -7.12
C SER A 21 -2.53 -12.67 -7.24
N CYS A 22 -1.77 -12.44 -6.17
CA CYS A 22 -0.33 -12.70 -6.14
C CYS A 22 0.00 -14.19 -6.36
N VAL A 23 -0.70 -15.09 -5.65
CA VAL A 23 -0.49 -16.55 -5.80
C VAL A 23 -0.92 -17.02 -7.18
N ALA A 24 -2.06 -16.54 -7.69
CA ALA A 24 -2.55 -16.85 -9.03
C ALA A 24 -1.53 -16.44 -10.11
N ALA A 25 -1.00 -15.21 -9.99
CA ALA A 25 0.03 -14.70 -10.90
C ALA A 25 1.33 -15.48 -10.81
N ALA A 26 1.80 -15.81 -9.60
CA ALA A 26 2.99 -16.61 -9.41
C ALA A 26 2.85 -18.01 -10.05
N ALA A 27 1.72 -18.68 -9.82
CA ALA A 27 1.46 -20.02 -10.36
C ALA A 27 1.38 -20.02 -11.88
N SER A 28 0.65 -19.07 -12.46
CA SER A 28 0.56 -18.94 -13.92
C SER A 28 1.92 -18.58 -14.54
N ARG A 29 2.70 -17.71 -13.89
CA ARG A 29 4.04 -17.31 -14.32
C ARG A 29 5.03 -18.48 -14.42
N VAL A 30 4.90 -19.48 -13.54
CA VAL A 30 5.72 -20.71 -13.58
C VAL A 30 5.07 -21.84 -14.39
N GLY A 31 4.10 -21.51 -15.24
CA GLY A 31 3.52 -22.41 -16.24
C GLY A 31 2.40 -23.33 -15.73
N LYS A 32 1.80 -23.04 -14.56
CA LYS A 32 0.64 -23.80 -14.06
C LYS A 32 -0.64 -23.34 -14.74
N THR A 33 -1.57 -24.26 -14.98
CA THR A 33 -2.93 -23.89 -15.42
C THR A 33 -3.73 -23.38 -14.22
N VAL A 34 -4.23 -22.14 -14.32
CA VAL A 34 -4.93 -21.46 -13.23
C VAL A 34 -6.36 -21.11 -13.64
N LEU A 35 -7.33 -21.48 -12.82
CA LEU A 35 -8.69 -20.93 -12.85
C LEU A 35 -8.85 -19.97 -11.68
N HIS A 36 -9.08 -18.69 -11.97
CA HIS A 36 -9.27 -17.65 -10.97
C HIS A 36 -10.73 -17.16 -11.01
N ILE A 37 -11.48 -17.47 -9.95
CA ILE A 37 -12.92 -17.27 -9.87
C ILE A 37 -13.28 -16.35 -8.71
N ASP A 38 -14.24 -15.45 -8.90
CA ASP A 38 -14.76 -14.58 -7.83
C ASP A 38 -16.30 -14.62 -7.81
N PRO A 39 -16.92 -14.81 -6.63
CA PRO A 39 -18.35 -14.63 -6.45
C PRO A 39 -18.85 -13.20 -6.73
N ASN A 40 -18.00 -12.20 -6.52
CA ASN A 40 -18.32 -10.80 -6.76
C ASN A 40 -18.30 -10.48 -8.26
N GLU A 41 -19.00 -9.41 -8.64
CA GLU A 41 -18.97 -8.88 -10.02
C GLU A 41 -17.83 -7.86 -10.26
N TYR A 42 -16.91 -7.73 -9.29
CA TYR A 42 -15.77 -6.83 -9.31
C TYR A 42 -14.52 -7.55 -8.77
N TYR A 43 -13.33 -6.99 -9.03
CA TYR A 43 -12.06 -7.51 -8.51
C TYR A 43 -11.71 -6.95 -7.12
N GLY A 44 -10.93 -7.70 -6.35
CA GLY A 44 -10.23 -7.20 -5.16
C GLY A 44 -10.81 -7.66 -3.82
N GLY A 45 -12.04 -8.15 -3.74
CA GLY A 45 -12.67 -8.50 -2.45
C GLY A 45 -12.58 -7.35 -1.44
N SER A 46 -12.10 -7.61 -0.21
CA SER A 46 -11.81 -6.56 0.80
C SER A 46 -10.70 -5.55 0.43
N TRP A 47 -10.00 -5.75 -0.68
CA TRP A 47 -9.01 -4.83 -1.24
C TRP A 47 -9.56 -3.95 -2.38
N ALA A 48 -10.83 -4.08 -2.72
CA ALA A 48 -11.46 -3.36 -3.82
C ALA A 48 -11.63 -1.85 -3.54
N SER A 49 -11.82 -1.10 -4.62
CA SER A 49 -12.17 0.33 -4.61
C SER A 49 -13.51 0.55 -5.31
N PHE A 50 -14.31 1.50 -4.83
CA PHE A 50 -15.66 1.74 -5.35
C PHE A 50 -15.92 3.21 -5.64
N ASN A 51 -16.76 3.49 -6.63
CA ASN A 51 -17.43 4.78 -6.70
C ASN A 51 -18.40 4.95 -5.52
N LEU A 52 -18.83 6.18 -5.26
CA LEU A 52 -19.63 6.49 -4.05
C LEU A 52 -20.99 5.75 -4.02
N ASP A 53 -21.66 5.59 -5.17
CA ASP A 53 -22.95 4.89 -5.23
C ASP A 53 -22.80 3.40 -4.91
N ALA A 54 -21.83 2.74 -5.56
CA ALA A 54 -21.55 1.32 -5.34
C ALA A 54 -21.05 1.06 -3.91
N TYR A 55 -20.26 1.97 -3.35
CA TYR A 55 -19.85 1.92 -1.96
C TYR A 55 -21.05 2.02 -1.00
N ASN A 56 -21.95 2.98 -1.21
CA ASN A 56 -23.17 3.10 -0.40
C ASN A 56 -24.06 1.85 -0.49
N ALA A 57 -24.20 1.27 -1.69
CA ALA A 57 -24.92 0.02 -1.88
C ALA A 57 -24.27 -1.15 -1.11
N LEU A 58 -22.94 -1.28 -1.20
CA LEU A 58 -22.18 -2.28 -0.46
C LEU A 58 -22.39 -2.16 1.05
N LEU A 59 -22.34 -0.94 1.60
CA LEU A 59 -22.56 -0.73 3.04
C LEU A 59 -23.98 -1.11 3.47
N ASN A 60 -24.99 -0.78 2.67
CA ASN A 60 -26.38 -1.16 2.96
C ASN A 60 -26.56 -2.69 2.96
N GLU A 61 -25.90 -3.41 2.05
CA GLU A 61 -25.95 -4.88 1.96
C GLU A 61 -25.11 -5.59 3.03
N SER A 62 -24.07 -4.94 3.56
CA SER A 62 -23.13 -5.53 4.52
C SER A 62 -23.76 -6.05 5.81
N ASN A 63 -24.95 -5.57 6.15
CA ASN A 63 -25.67 -5.98 7.36
C ASN A 63 -26.56 -7.23 7.14
N ALA A 64 -26.74 -7.67 5.90
CA ALA A 64 -27.62 -8.80 5.56
C ALA A 64 -26.96 -10.17 5.80
N ASP A 65 -25.64 -10.27 5.56
CA ASP A 65 -24.90 -11.53 5.65
C ASP A 65 -23.65 -11.39 6.53
N LYS A 66 -23.72 -11.98 7.73
CA LYS A 66 -22.62 -11.97 8.70
C LYS A 66 -21.42 -12.82 8.26
N SER A 67 -21.50 -13.56 7.16
CA SER A 67 -20.41 -14.40 6.65
C SER A 67 -19.49 -13.67 5.67
N LYS A 68 -19.89 -12.47 5.19
CA LYS A 68 -19.08 -11.62 4.30
C LYS A 68 -17.93 -10.94 5.06
N GLU A 69 -16.91 -10.52 4.32
CA GLU A 69 -15.75 -9.81 4.87
C GLU A 69 -16.11 -8.41 5.37
N ILE A 70 -16.99 -7.72 4.66
CA ILE A 70 -17.44 -6.37 4.97
C ILE A 70 -18.71 -6.44 5.80
N LYS A 71 -18.69 -5.86 7.00
CA LYS A 71 -19.77 -5.92 8.00
C LYS A 71 -20.00 -4.57 8.66
N ASN A 72 -21.11 -4.46 9.39
CA ASN A 72 -21.43 -3.32 10.25
C ASN A 72 -21.39 -1.98 9.50
N GLY A 73 -21.72 -2.01 8.20
CA GLY A 73 -21.66 -0.87 7.32
C GLY A 73 -22.77 0.12 7.59
N LYS A 74 -22.40 1.40 7.69
CA LYS A 74 -23.33 2.52 7.81
C LYS A 74 -22.71 3.80 7.27
N PHE A 75 -23.55 4.73 6.82
CA PHE A 75 -23.13 6.05 6.42
C PHE A 75 -24.16 7.12 6.79
N GLU A 76 -23.70 8.36 6.82
CA GLU A 76 -24.46 9.55 7.21
C GLU A 76 -24.01 10.75 6.39
N TRP A 77 -24.98 11.56 5.94
CA TRP A 77 -24.75 12.84 5.30
C TRP A 77 -24.87 13.96 6.33
N HIS A 78 -23.88 14.86 6.34
CA HIS A 78 -23.84 16.04 7.22
C HIS A 78 -24.26 17.33 6.48
N ILE A 79 -24.91 17.15 5.34
CA ILE A 79 -25.38 18.21 4.44
C ILE A 79 -26.79 17.87 3.93
N PRO A 80 -27.59 18.87 3.51
CA PRO A 80 -28.98 18.65 3.13
C PRO A 80 -29.15 17.62 2.00
N LEU A 81 -30.18 16.78 2.16
CA LEU A 81 -30.73 15.91 1.11
C LEU A 81 -31.75 16.69 0.25
N GLU A 82 -31.98 16.29 -1.00
CA GLU A 82 -32.96 16.95 -1.88
C GLU A 82 -34.35 17.03 -1.24
N GLY A 83 -34.91 18.24 -1.12
CA GLY A 83 -36.26 18.46 -0.59
C GLY A 83 -36.34 18.82 0.90
N GLU A 84 -35.22 18.79 1.63
CA GLU A 84 -35.17 19.35 2.98
C GLU A 84 -34.95 20.87 2.93
N PRO A 85 -35.75 21.69 3.65
CA PRO A 85 -35.47 23.11 3.76
C PRO A 85 -34.11 23.29 4.43
N ALA A 86 -33.20 23.99 3.76
CA ALA A 86 -31.97 24.43 4.40
C ALA A 86 -32.35 25.26 5.63
N GLU A 87 -31.90 24.88 6.82
CA GLU A 87 -32.11 25.69 8.01
C GLU A 87 -31.57 27.10 7.74
N ASP A 88 -32.41 28.10 7.99
CA ASP A 88 -32.15 29.51 7.71
C ASP A 88 -30.86 29.97 8.38
N VAL A 89 -29.76 30.00 7.63
CA VAL A 89 -28.54 30.71 8.05
C VAL A 89 -28.82 32.20 7.87
N ALA A 90 -29.36 32.79 8.93
CA ALA A 90 -29.66 34.20 9.02
C ALA A 90 -28.45 35.08 8.67
N ASN A 91 -28.67 36.01 7.72
CA ASN A 91 -27.99 37.29 7.51
C ASN A 91 -26.47 37.36 7.78
N SER A 92 -25.68 37.23 6.70
CA SER A 92 -24.46 38.02 6.55
C SER A 92 -24.29 38.42 5.08
N GLU A 93 -24.30 39.72 4.80
CA GLU A 93 -24.21 40.32 3.46
C GLU A 93 -22.78 40.27 2.85
N ASP A 94 -21.86 39.49 3.43
CA ASP A 94 -20.44 39.40 3.01
C ASP A 94 -19.98 37.98 2.61
N ALA A 95 -20.91 37.10 2.21
CA ALA A 95 -20.55 35.77 1.72
C ALA A 95 -20.16 35.80 0.23
N GLU A 96 -18.86 35.97 -0.05
CA GLU A 96 -18.26 35.48 -1.29
C GLU A 96 -18.79 34.06 -1.58
N LYS A 97 -19.22 33.79 -2.82
CA LYS A 97 -19.88 32.57 -3.29
C LYS A 97 -19.19 31.27 -2.83
N LYS A 98 -19.36 30.86 -1.58
CA LYS A 98 -18.96 29.53 -1.10
C LYS A 98 -19.93 28.53 -1.70
N THR A 99 -19.41 27.58 -2.46
CA THR A 99 -20.21 26.49 -3.03
C THR A 99 -20.93 25.76 -1.89
N GLN A 100 -22.24 25.97 -1.78
CA GLN A 100 -23.06 25.21 -0.83
C GLN A 100 -23.19 23.77 -1.36
N TRP A 101 -22.57 22.83 -0.65
CA TRP A 101 -22.64 21.41 -0.97
C TRP A 101 -24.00 20.82 -0.57
N THR A 102 -24.53 19.94 -1.41
CA THR A 102 -25.70 19.09 -1.12
C THR A 102 -25.33 17.64 -1.43
N ALA A 103 -26.02 16.67 -0.83
CA ALA A 103 -25.74 15.25 -1.09
C ALA A 103 -25.81 14.93 -2.58
N ASP A 104 -26.81 15.47 -3.31
CA ASP A 104 -26.95 15.25 -4.75
C ASP A 104 -25.81 15.83 -5.58
N LYS A 105 -25.23 16.97 -5.16
CA LYS A 105 -24.05 17.53 -5.85
C LYS A 105 -22.85 16.60 -5.72
N VAL A 106 -22.67 15.99 -4.56
CA VAL A 106 -21.59 15.01 -4.31
C VAL A 106 -21.88 13.70 -5.07
N LEU A 107 -23.11 13.18 -4.99
CA LEU A 107 -23.54 11.96 -5.69
C LEU A 107 -23.46 12.10 -7.23
N LYS A 108 -23.76 13.27 -7.80
CA LYS A 108 -23.52 13.55 -9.23
C LYS A 108 -22.05 13.40 -9.65
N GLN A 109 -21.13 13.42 -8.69
CA GLN A 109 -19.70 13.19 -8.91
C GLN A 109 -19.24 11.79 -8.49
N SER A 110 -20.17 10.88 -8.17
CA SER A 110 -19.90 9.51 -7.68
C SER A 110 -18.80 8.77 -8.46
N ARG A 111 -18.86 8.78 -9.80
CA ARG A 111 -17.87 8.11 -10.67
C ARG A 111 -16.44 8.65 -10.60
N LYS A 112 -16.23 9.83 -10.00
CA LYS A 112 -14.91 10.41 -9.78
C LYS A 112 -14.30 9.97 -8.45
N PHE A 113 -15.04 9.23 -7.64
CA PHE A 113 -14.53 8.61 -6.43
C PHE A 113 -14.00 7.20 -6.75
N ASN A 114 -12.88 6.86 -6.12
CA ASN A 114 -12.38 5.50 -5.96
C ASN A 114 -12.07 5.29 -4.48
N LEU A 115 -13.07 4.83 -3.73
CA LEU A 115 -13.04 4.66 -2.29
C LEU A 115 -12.48 3.29 -1.94
N ASP A 116 -11.23 3.26 -1.48
CA ASP A 116 -10.55 2.05 -1.03
C ASP A 116 -11.17 1.48 0.25
N LEU A 117 -11.56 0.20 0.22
CA LEU A 117 -11.94 -0.52 1.44
C LEU A 117 -10.75 -0.67 2.38
N CYS A 118 -9.59 -1.08 1.84
CA CYS A 118 -8.34 -1.25 2.57
C CYS A 118 -7.20 -0.44 1.92
N PRO A 119 -7.08 0.86 2.22
CA PRO A 119 -6.04 1.72 1.66
C PRO A 119 -4.69 1.39 2.30
N LYS A 120 -3.67 1.34 1.45
CA LYS A 120 -2.27 1.14 1.81
C LYS A 120 -1.41 2.24 1.19
N ILE A 121 -0.26 2.46 1.80
CA ILE A 121 0.78 3.37 1.32
C ILE A 121 2.04 2.55 1.08
N LEU A 122 2.69 2.74 -0.06
CA LEU A 122 3.82 1.94 -0.46
C LEU A 122 5.12 2.66 -0.13
N PHE A 123 6.04 1.99 0.56
CA PHE A 123 7.42 2.47 0.63
C PHE A 123 8.06 2.41 -0.76
N SER A 124 8.73 3.48 -1.17
CA SER A 124 9.40 3.56 -2.48
C SER A 124 10.47 2.49 -2.67
N SER A 125 11.05 1.99 -1.57
CA SER A 125 12.00 0.88 -1.55
C SER A 125 11.44 -0.40 -0.87
N GLY A 126 10.11 -0.49 -0.70
CA GLY A 126 9.43 -1.64 -0.10
C GLY A 126 9.29 -2.85 -1.01
N ASP A 127 8.88 -3.99 -0.44
CA ASP A 127 8.80 -5.28 -1.12
C ASP A 127 7.81 -5.25 -2.29
N LEU A 128 6.66 -4.60 -2.13
CA LEU A 128 5.68 -4.49 -3.20
C LEU A 128 6.26 -3.76 -4.42
N VAL A 129 6.92 -2.62 -4.21
CA VAL A 129 7.51 -1.84 -5.32
C VAL A 129 8.59 -2.66 -6.04
N GLN A 130 9.44 -3.36 -5.28
CA GLN A 130 10.44 -4.27 -5.86
C GLN A 130 9.79 -5.41 -6.64
N LEU A 131 8.71 -5.99 -6.12
CA LEU A 131 7.95 -7.04 -6.79
C LEU A 131 7.31 -6.54 -8.07
N LEU A 132 6.66 -5.38 -8.06
CA LEU A 132 6.04 -4.76 -9.24
C LEU A 132 7.06 -4.49 -10.36
N ILE A 133 8.27 -4.05 -10.00
CA ILE A 133 9.35 -3.79 -10.96
C ILE A 133 9.90 -5.12 -11.51
N SER A 134 10.32 -6.03 -10.65
CA SER A 134 10.95 -7.30 -11.05
C SER A 134 10.03 -8.20 -11.87
N SER A 135 8.75 -8.25 -11.52
CA SER A 135 7.71 -8.99 -12.26
C SER A 135 7.11 -8.21 -13.44
N ASN A 136 7.57 -6.97 -13.67
CA ASN A 136 7.15 -6.11 -14.79
C ASN A 136 5.66 -5.70 -14.76
N ILE A 137 5.01 -5.87 -13.61
CA ILE A 137 3.62 -5.49 -13.35
C ILE A 137 3.46 -3.96 -13.26
N CYS A 138 4.53 -3.24 -12.92
CA CYS A 138 4.53 -1.78 -12.79
C CYS A 138 4.03 -1.04 -14.05
N ARG A 139 3.99 -1.69 -15.22
CA ARG A 139 3.44 -1.15 -16.47
C ARG A 139 1.91 -0.98 -16.45
N TYR A 140 1.20 -1.62 -15.52
CA TYR A 140 -0.26 -1.63 -15.46
C TYR A 140 -0.85 -0.55 -14.56
N ALA A 141 -0.03 0.12 -13.74
CA ALA A 141 -0.49 1.14 -12.81
C ALA A 141 0.45 2.34 -12.81
N GLU A 142 -0.12 3.52 -12.57
CA GLU A 142 0.64 4.74 -12.31
C GLU A 142 0.67 5.01 -10.81
N PHE A 143 1.72 5.70 -10.36
CA PHE A 143 1.91 6.02 -8.95
C PHE A 143 2.16 7.52 -8.77
N ARG A 144 1.73 8.04 -7.63
CA ARG A 144 2.02 9.41 -7.20
C ARG A 144 2.82 9.38 -5.91
N ALA A 145 3.79 10.29 -5.78
CA ALA A 145 4.48 10.49 -4.52
C ALA A 145 3.52 11.08 -3.47
N ILE A 146 3.67 10.69 -2.21
CA ILE A 146 2.93 11.34 -1.11
C ILE A 146 3.48 12.75 -0.91
N ASP A 147 2.60 13.73 -0.75
CA ASP A 147 3.01 15.10 -0.50
C ASP A 147 3.58 15.24 0.90
N ARG A 148 2.82 14.79 1.91
CA ARG A 148 3.06 15.17 3.31
C ARG A 148 2.86 14.02 4.26
N ILE A 149 3.75 13.99 5.24
CA ILE A 149 3.59 13.18 6.44
C ILE A 149 3.38 14.17 7.57
N PHE A 150 2.28 13.99 8.30
CA PHE A 150 1.97 14.78 9.46
C PHE A 150 2.31 14.01 10.74
N THR A 151 2.55 14.77 11.81
CA THR A 151 2.63 14.28 13.19
C THR A 151 1.85 15.24 14.09
N GLN A 152 1.45 14.78 15.27
CA GLN A 152 0.85 15.64 16.28
C GLN A 152 1.79 15.83 17.47
N PHE A 153 1.94 17.07 17.93
CA PHE A 153 2.69 17.40 19.13
C PHE A 153 1.96 18.51 19.89
N GLU A 154 1.65 18.26 21.17
CA GLU A 154 0.90 19.20 22.03
C GLU A 154 -0.42 19.70 21.40
N GLY A 155 -1.14 18.79 20.73
CA GLY A 155 -2.40 19.11 20.05
C GLY A 155 -2.25 19.89 18.74
N LYS A 156 -1.03 20.21 18.31
CA LYS A 156 -0.76 20.88 17.03
C LYS A 156 -0.36 19.88 15.96
N LEU A 157 -0.90 20.09 14.76
CA LEU A 157 -0.51 19.35 13.57
C LEU A 157 0.81 19.93 13.02
N LEU A 158 1.82 19.09 12.84
CA LEU A 158 3.12 19.47 12.31
C LEU A 158 3.41 18.68 11.04
N THR A 159 4.05 19.32 10.06
CA THR A 159 4.56 18.63 8.87
C THR A 159 5.95 18.08 9.16
N VAL A 160 6.17 16.81 8.85
CA VAL A 160 7.42 16.11 9.11
C VAL A 160 8.42 16.45 8.01
N PRO A 161 9.58 17.04 8.34
CA PRO A 161 10.62 17.33 7.37
C PRO A 161 11.17 16.04 6.75
N CYS A 162 11.16 15.92 5.42
CA CYS A 162 11.57 14.70 4.71
C CYS A 162 12.90 14.87 3.94
N SER A 163 13.45 16.07 3.89
CA SER A 163 14.78 16.34 3.32
C SER A 163 15.67 17.16 4.25
N ARG A 164 16.97 17.19 3.94
CA ARG A 164 17.92 18.11 4.61
C ARG A 164 17.49 19.57 4.47
N SER A 165 16.93 19.93 3.31
CA SER A 165 16.39 21.27 3.04
C SER A 165 15.19 21.56 3.94
N ASP A 166 14.27 20.60 4.10
CA ASP A 166 13.10 20.77 4.96
C ASP A 166 13.50 20.93 6.43
N VAL A 167 14.46 20.12 6.90
CA VAL A 167 15.02 20.24 8.26
C VAL A 167 15.66 21.61 8.45
N PHE A 168 16.35 22.14 7.44
CA PHE A 168 16.94 23.48 7.50
C PHE A 168 15.86 24.58 7.55
N ASN A 169 14.81 24.47 6.74
CA ASN A 169 13.79 25.51 6.57
C ASN A 169 12.68 25.49 7.63
N THR A 170 12.44 24.37 8.32
CA THR A 170 11.38 24.30 9.33
C THR A 170 11.64 25.28 10.48
N LYS A 171 10.57 25.96 10.91
CA LYS A 171 10.55 26.85 12.08
C LYS A 171 10.18 26.10 13.37
N ASP A 172 9.76 24.84 13.25
CA ASP A 172 9.33 24.02 14.37
C ASP A 172 10.49 23.47 15.20
N LEU A 173 11.71 23.49 14.66
CA LEU A 173 12.91 22.96 15.33
C LEU A 173 13.93 24.08 15.55
N SER A 174 14.54 24.10 16.73
CA SER A 174 15.72 24.94 17.00
C SER A 174 16.97 24.43 16.27
N ILE A 175 18.01 25.26 16.18
CA ILE A 175 19.29 24.88 15.52
C ILE A 175 19.92 23.66 16.19
N VAL A 176 19.85 23.58 17.52
CA VAL A 176 20.38 22.44 18.29
C VAL A 176 19.59 21.17 17.97
N GLU A 177 18.27 21.25 17.94
CA GLU A 177 17.39 20.13 17.58
C GLU A 177 17.65 19.63 16.15
N LYS A 178 17.84 20.54 15.19
CA LYS A 178 18.20 20.19 13.80
C LYS A 178 19.52 19.40 13.76
N ARG A 179 20.54 19.84 14.52
CA ARG A 179 21.84 19.16 14.58
C ARG A 179 21.73 17.76 15.21
N LEU A 180 20.96 17.64 16.29
CA LEU A 180 20.73 16.36 16.98
C LEU A 180 19.98 15.38 16.08
N LEU A 181 18.91 15.83 15.42
CA LEU A 181 18.13 15.02 14.48
C LEU A 181 19.02 14.53 13.33
N MET A 182 19.78 15.42 12.68
CA MET A 182 20.65 15.02 11.57
C MET A 182 21.74 14.03 11.99
N LYS A 183 22.34 14.20 13.17
CA LYS A 183 23.29 13.24 13.73
C LYS A 183 22.63 11.87 13.93
N PHE A 184 21.45 11.86 14.55
CA PHE A 184 20.68 10.65 14.81
C PHE A 184 20.30 9.91 13.52
N LEU A 185 19.74 10.61 12.53
CA LEU A 185 19.35 10.00 11.25
C LEU A 185 20.55 9.39 10.50
N THR A 186 21.73 10.01 10.61
CA THR A 186 22.97 9.48 10.01
C THR A 186 23.39 8.16 10.65
N ILE A 187 23.25 8.06 11.98
CA ILE A 187 23.51 6.82 12.74
C ILE A 187 22.53 5.72 12.29
N CYS A 188 21.23 6.03 12.17
CA CYS A 188 20.24 5.04 11.73
C CYS A 188 20.47 4.53 10.30
N LEU A 189 20.96 5.39 9.39
CA LEU A 189 21.21 4.99 8.00
C LEU A 189 22.35 3.98 7.88
N THR A 190 23.38 4.11 8.72
CA THR A 190 24.59 3.27 8.77
C THR A 190 24.46 2.09 9.74
N TYR A 191 23.29 1.91 10.36
CA TYR A 191 23.02 0.80 11.28
C TYR A 191 23.26 -0.56 10.60
N GLY A 192 24.01 -1.46 11.27
CA GLY A 192 24.38 -2.77 10.73
C GLY A 192 25.61 -2.77 9.82
N GLU A 193 26.33 -1.65 9.70
CA GLU A 193 27.69 -1.61 9.15
C GLU A 193 28.73 -1.81 10.27
N ASP A 194 29.86 -2.46 9.97
CA ASP A 194 30.90 -2.88 10.93
C ASP A 194 31.42 -1.78 11.88
N LYS A 195 31.24 -0.49 11.53
CA LYS A 195 31.73 0.66 12.29
C LYS A 195 30.81 1.11 13.44
N CYS A 196 29.59 0.59 13.54
CA CYS A 196 28.58 1.06 14.49
C CYS A 196 28.25 0.07 15.63
N GLU A 197 28.89 -1.10 15.68
CA GLU A 197 28.44 -2.20 16.57
C GLU A 197 28.79 -2.02 18.05
N GLU A 198 29.93 -1.39 18.39
CA GLU A 198 30.40 -1.33 19.79
C GLU A 198 29.43 -0.52 20.69
N ASP A 199 29.04 0.69 20.29
CA ASP A 199 28.13 1.56 21.07
C ASP A 199 26.66 1.08 21.06
N MET A 200 26.26 0.27 20.07
CA MET A 200 24.87 -0.18 19.91
C MET A 200 24.58 -1.51 20.59
N SER A 201 25.64 -2.28 20.90
CA SER A 201 25.54 -3.59 21.55
C SER A 201 24.84 -3.53 22.92
N GLU A 202 24.98 -2.41 23.64
CA GLU A 202 24.37 -2.16 24.95
C GLU A 202 22.84 -1.97 24.92
N PHE A 203 22.25 -1.75 23.73
CA PHE A 203 20.81 -1.55 23.54
C PHE A 203 20.11 -2.78 22.98
N LYS A 204 20.84 -3.86 22.72
CA LYS A 204 20.27 -5.11 22.26
C LYS A 204 19.25 -5.64 23.28
N GLY A 205 18.02 -5.92 22.83
CA GLY A 205 16.92 -6.35 23.70
C GLY A 205 16.30 -5.28 24.60
N LYS A 206 16.75 -4.01 24.50
CA LYS A 206 16.03 -2.86 25.08
C LYS A 206 14.97 -2.33 24.11
N THR A 207 14.14 -1.42 24.58
CA THR A 207 13.15 -0.75 23.72
C THR A 207 13.79 0.37 22.89
N PHE A 208 13.20 0.67 21.74
CA PHE A 208 13.66 1.77 20.89
C PHE A 208 13.53 3.14 21.57
N ILE A 209 12.51 3.32 22.42
CA ILE A 209 12.31 4.58 23.16
C ILE A 209 13.41 4.82 24.20
N GLU A 210 13.91 3.77 24.86
CA GLU A 210 15.04 3.88 25.79
C GLU A 210 16.31 4.35 25.06
N TYR A 211 16.58 3.78 23.89
CA TYR A 211 17.67 4.23 23.05
C TYR A 211 17.52 5.71 22.64
N LEU A 212 16.33 6.11 22.16
CA LEU A 212 16.09 7.51 21.78
C LEU A 212 16.33 8.48 22.95
N ARG A 213 15.88 8.13 24.16
CA ARG A 213 16.09 8.97 25.35
C ARG A 213 17.58 9.12 25.68
N GLU A 214 18.37 8.07 25.52
CA GLU A 214 19.82 8.10 25.78
C GLU A 214 20.60 8.92 24.73
N GLN A 215 20.09 9.00 23.49
CA GLN A 215 20.68 9.84 22.43
C GLN A 215 20.52 11.36 22.65
N LYS A 216 19.96 11.78 23.80
CA LYS A 216 19.76 13.19 24.19
C LYS A 216 18.94 14.00 23.16
N VAL A 217 18.07 13.34 22.40
CA VAL A 217 17.11 14.04 21.55
C VAL A 217 15.96 14.60 22.39
N THR A 218 15.36 15.71 21.95
CA THR A 218 14.23 16.33 22.67
C THR A 218 12.97 15.47 22.57
N GLU A 219 12.01 15.68 23.46
CA GLU A 219 10.73 14.97 23.44
C GLU A 219 10.00 15.09 22.11
N LYS A 220 10.01 16.29 21.55
CA LYS A 220 9.48 16.57 20.22
C LYS A 220 10.11 15.73 19.13
N ILE A 221 11.45 15.58 19.15
CA ILE A 221 12.17 14.78 18.16
C ILE A 221 11.87 13.30 18.32
N TYR A 222 12.02 12.71 19.51
CA TYR A 222 11.81 11.26 19.64
C TYR A 222 10.36 10.88 19.34
N LYS A 223 9.38 11.71 19.72
CA LYS A 223 7.97 11.50 19.34
C LYS A 223 7.78 11.55 17.84
N CYS A 224 8.37 12.53 17.15
CA CYS A 224 8.34 12.60 15.69
C CYS A 224 8.96 11.35 15.04
N VAL A 225 10.13 10.90 15.53
CA VAL A 225 10.79 9.68 15.04
C VAL A 225 9.88 8.48 15.24
N MET A 226 9.35 8.27 16.46
CA MET A 226 8.49 7.12 16.76
C MET A 226 7.15 7.18 16.01
N GLN A 227 6.56 8.35 15.80
CA GLN A 227 5.21 8.46 15.23
C GLN A 227 5.21 8.57 13.70
N ALA A 228 6.17 9.26 13.10
CA ALA A 228 6.14 9.56 11.66
C ALA A 228 7.25 8.90 10.84
N ILE A 229 8.38 8.55 11.45
CA ILE A 229 9.53 7.97 10.74
C ILE A 229 9.53 6.44 10.91
N ALA A 230 9.77 5.98 12.14
CA ALA A 230 9.82 4.57 12.48
C ALA A 230 8.42 3.95 12.60
N MET A 231 7.41 4.76 12.94
CA MET A 231 6.01 4.34 13.16
C MET A 231 5.92 3.16 14.13
N THR A 232 6.48 3.35 15.32
CA THR A 232 6.62 2.36 16.39
C THR A 232 5.77 2.69 17.61
N SER A 233 5.55 1.69 18.45
CA SER A 233 4.96 1.82 19.79
C SER A 233 6.07 1.86 20.86
N GLU A 234 5.70 2.07 22.12
CA GLU A 234 6.67 2.13 23.22
C GLU A 234 7.33 0.78 23.53
N ASP A 235 6.65 -0.32 23.24
CA ASP A 235 7.11 -1.70 23.40
C ASP A 235 7.95 -2.21 22.22
N THR A 236 8.09 -1.41 21.15
CA THR A 236 8.90 -1.82 19.99
C THR A 236 10.38 -1.97 20.39
N THR A 237 10.96 -3.10 19.99
CA THR A 237 12.37 -3.41 20.25
C THR A 237 13.30 -2.42 19.56
N PHE A 238 14.50 -2.23 20.12
CA PHE A 238 15.53 -1.38 19.54
C PHE A 238 15.84 -1.75 18.09
N GLU A 239 16.05 -3.02 17.80
CA GLU A 239 16.42 -3.54 16.49
C GLU A 239 15.33 -3.25 15.45
N GLU A 240 14.07 -3.49 15.82
CA GLU A 240 12.93 -3.20 14.95
C GLU A 240 12.77 -1.69 14.68
N GLY A 241 12.94 -0.85 15.72
CA GLY A 241 12.88 0.61 15.56
C GLY A 241 13.98 1.15 14.65
N MET A 242 15.20 0.61 14.77
CA MET A 242 16.33 0.95 13.92
C MET A 242 16.10 0.53 12.46
N GLU A 243 15.66 -0.70 12.21
CA GLU A 243 15.42 -1.19 10.85
C GLU A 243 14.27 -0.45 10.16
N ARG A 244 13.17 -0.15 10.88
CA ARG A 244 12.07 0.66 10.35
C ARG A 244 12.51 2.09 10.02
N THR A 245 13.32 2.71 10.89
CA THR A 245 13.91 4.03 10.63
C THR A 245 14.81 3.99 9.39
N LYS A 246 15.65 2.97 9.27
CA LYS A 246 16.53 2.77 8.11
C LYS A 246 15.74 2.56 6.82
N LYS A 247 14.67 1.76 6.83
CA LYS A 247 13.76 1.55 5.67
C LYS A 247 13.11 2.87 5.22
N PHE A 248 12.66 3.69 6.17
CA PHE A 248 12.15 5.03 5.88
C PHE A 248 13.19 5.88 5.18
N LEU A 249 14.40 5.99 5.76
CA LEU A 249 15.47 6.82 5.22
C LEU A 249 15.96 6.36 3.84
N LYS A 250 16.07 5.04 3.62
CA LYS A 250 16.42 4.44 2.31
C LYS A 250 15.35 4.65 1.24
N SER A 251 14.14 5.03 1.62
CA SER A 251 13.03 5.26 0.69
C SER A 251 12.89 6.74 0.30
N LEU A 252 13.50 7.66 1.06
CA LEU A 252 13.44 9.10 0.79
C LEU A 252 14.10 9.47 -0.55
N GLY A 253 13.52 10.44 -1.25
CA GLY A 253 14.11 11.03 -2.46
C GLY A 253 14.06 10.14 -3.71
N ARG A 254 13.48 8.93 -3.63
CA ARG A 254 13.49 7.99 -4.76
C ARG A 254 12.52 8.38 -5.88
N TYR A 255 11.28 8.71 -5.53
CA TYR A 255 10.25 9.14 -6.49
C TYR A 255 9.60 10.49 -6.12
N GLY A 256 10.02 11.08 -5.01
CA GLY A 256 9.51 12.34 -4.48
C GLY A 256 10.21 12.70 -3.17
N ASN A 257 9.78 13.78 -2.54
CA ASN A 257 10.40 14.26 -1.29
C ASN A 257 10.16 13.30 -0.10
N THR A 258 9.01 12.65 -0.05
CA THR A 258 8.65 11.69 1.00
C THR A 258 9.08 10.26 0.60
N PRO A 259 9.10 9.28 1.53
CA PRO A 259 9.53 7.92 1.23
C PRO A 259 8.44 7.07 0.57
N PHE A 260 7.28 7.65 0.29
CA PHE A 260 6.07 6.91 -0.02
C PHE A 260 5.49 7.26 -1.38
N ILE A 261 4.86 6.26 -1.99
CA ILE A 261 4.02 6.42 -3.18
C ILE A 261 2.63 5.82 -2.94
N PHE A 262 1.66 6.25 -3.74
CA PHE A 262 0.28 5.81 -3.72
C PHE A 262 -0.18 5.48 -5.15
N PRO A 263 -0.91 4.38 -5.39
CA PRO A 263 -1.43 4.04 -6.71
C PRO A 263 -2.48 5.05 -7.16
N MET A 264 -2.31 5.58 -8.38
CA MET A 264 -3.36 6.36 -9.03
C MET A 264 -4.63 5.51 -9.12
N TYR A 265 -5.78 6.13 -8.89
CA TYR A 265 -7.10 5.47 -8.85
C TYR A 265 -7.33 4.52 -7.67
N GLY A 266 -6.39 4.43 -6.72
CA GLY A 266 -6.59 3.73 -5.45
C GLY A 266 -6.00 2.33 -5.40
N CYS A 267 -6.07 1.72 -4.22
CA CYS A 267 -5.41 0.46 -3.92
C CYS A 267 -6.05 -0.75 -4.60
N GLY A 268 -7.31 -0.64 -5.06
CA GLY A 268 -8.00 -1.67 -5.82
C GLY A 268 -7.40 -1.96 -7.19
N GLU A 269 -6.53 -1.08 -7.71
CA GLU A 269 -5.76 -1.35 -8.94
C GLU A 269 -4.70 -2.42 -8.72
N ILE A 270 -4.15 -2.54 -7.50
CA ILE A 270 -3.05 -3.48 -7.23
C ILE A 270 -3.46 -4.94 -7.46
N PRO A 271 -4.54 -5.48 -6.86
CA PRO A 271 -4.99 -6.85 -7.16
C PRO A 271 -5.27 -7.07 -8.66
N GLN A 272 -5.85 -6.08 -9.35
CA GLN A 272 -6.13 -6.17 -10.79
C GLN A 272 -4.86 -6.28 -11.63
N CYS A 273 -3.79 -5.59 -11.24
CA CYS A 273 -2.49 -5.70 -11.92
C CYS A 273 -1.92 -7.12 -11.86
N PHE A 274 -2.01 -7.79 -10.70
CA PHE A 274 -1.62 -9.20 -10.57
C PHE A 274 -2.57 -10.14 -11.30
N CYS A 275 -3.88 -9.87 -11.26
CA CYS A 275 -4.86 -10.64 -12.03
C CYS A 275 -4.55 -10.58 -13.53
N ARG A 276 -4.20 -9.40 -14.04
CA ARG A 276 -3.77 -9.21 -15.43
C ARG A 276 -2.52 -10.01 -15.75
N LEU A 277 -1.51 -10.00 -14.87
CA LEU A 277 -0.31 -10.79 -15.08
C LEU A 277 -0.64 -12.29 -15.23
N CYS A 278 -1.46 -12.83 -14.33
CA CYS A 278 -1.94 -14.20 -14.41
C CYS A 278 -2.67 -14.48 -15.74
N ALA A 279 -3.55 -13.58 -16.20
CA ALA A 279 -4.25 -13.76 -17.47
C ALA A 279 -3.29 -13.80 -18.68
N VAL A 280 -2.25 -12.95 -18.68
CA VAL A 280 -1.23 -12.92 -19.73
C VAL A 280 -0.49 -14.27 -19.85
N PHE A 281 -0.30 -14.98 -18.73
CA PHE A 281 0.34 -16.29 -18.68
C PHE A 281 -0.66 -17.47 -18.75
N GLY A 282 -1.88 -17.22 -19.22
CA GLY A 282 -2.86 -18.26 -19.53
C GLY A 282 -3.85 -18.59 -18.40
N GLY A 283 -3.87 -17.81 -17.31
CA GLY A 283 -4.91 -17.93 -16.29
C GLY A 283 -6.30 -17.56 -16.82
N ILE A 284 -7.29 -18.39 -16.50
CA ILE A 284 -8.70 -18.17 -16.89
C ILE A 284 -9.42 -17.44 -15.76
N TYR A 285 -10.17 -16.39 -16.11
CA TYR A 285 -10.87 -15.52 -15.14
C TYR A 285 -12.38 -15.64 -15.24
N CYS A 286 -13.04 -15.72 -14.10
CA CYS A 286 -14.50 -15.81 -14.00
C CYS A 286 -15.02 -14.97 -12.82
N LEU A 287 -15.57 -13.79 -13.09
CA LEU A 287 -16.33 -13.01 -12.10
C LEU A 287 -17.80 -13.43 -12.07
N LYS A 288 -18.49 -13.06 -10.99
CA LYS A 288 -19.93 -13.29 -10.80
C LYS A 288 -20.31 -14.76 -10.89
N ARG A 289 -19.49 -15.62 -10.28
CA ARG A 289 -19.69 -17.08 -10.24
C ARG A 289 -19.65 -17.60 -8.82
N GLN A 290 -20.74 -18.21 -8.39
CA GLN A 290 -20.89 -18.70 -7.02
C GLN A 290 -20.28 -20.09 -6.89
N ILE A 291 -19.61 -20.32 -5.76
CA ILE A 291 -19.09 -21.65 -5.41
C ILE A 291 -20.12 -22.33 -4.51
N SER A 292 -20.77 -23.37 -5.03
CA SER A 292 -21.85 -24.08 -4.33
C SER A 292 -21.31 -25.18 -3.41
N ALA A 293 -20.21 -25.83 -3.79
CA ALA A 293 -19.60 -26.89 -3.01
C ALA A 293 -18.09 -26.97 -3.25
N VAL A 294 -17.36 -27.45 -2.23
CA VAL A 294 -15.93 -27.77 -2.30
C VAL A 294 -15.74 -29.17 -1.74
N ASN A 295 -15.19 -30.08 -2.55
CA ASN A 295 -14.94 -31.47 -2.18
C ASN A 295 -13.45 -31.78 -2.26
N VAL A 296 -12.97 -32.57 -1.31
CA VAL A 296 -11.58 -33.05 -1.23
C VAL A 296 -11.59 -34.56 -1.44
N ASP A 297 -10.80 -35.04 -2.40
CA ASP A 297 -10.51 -36.46 -2.61
C ASP A 297 -9.05 -36.72 -2.20
N ASP A 298 -8.85 -37.12 -0.94
CA ASP A 298 -7.54 -37.43 -0.38
C ASP A 298 -6.89 -38.64 -1.06
N GLY A 299 -7.68 -39.58 -1.61
CA GLY A 299 -7.16 -40.76 -2.29
C GLY A 299 -6.55 -40.40 -3.64
N ALA A 300 -7.23 -39.55 -4.41
CA ALA A 300 -6.76 -39.07 -5.70
C ALA A 300 -5.80 -37.86 -5.61
N GLN A 301 -5.64 -37.27 -4.41
CA GLN A 301 -4.92 -36.01 -4.19
C GLN A 301 -5.46 -34.89 -5.10
N ARG A 302 -6.79 -34.78 -5.18
CA ARG A 302 -7.48 -33.76 -5.96
C ARG A 302 -8.55 -33.05 -5.14
N VAL A 303 -8.88 -31.84 -5.59
CA VAL A 303 -9.98 -31.04 -5.10
C VAL A 303 -10.93 -30.74 -6.24
N SER A 304 -12.22 -30.60 -5.94
CA SER A 304 -13.21 -30.18 -6.93
C SER A 304 -14.15 -29.13 -6.37
N ILE A 305 -14.54 -28.19 -7.23
CA ILE A 305 -15.54 -27.18 -6.94
C ILE A 305 -16.77 -27.37 -7.83
N GLU A 306 -17.91 -26.96 -7.31
CA GLU A 306 -19.14 -26.82 -8.08
C GLU A 306 -19.46 -25.34 -8.28
N VAL A 307 -19.55 -24.91 -9.53
CA VAL A 307 -19.80 -23.52 -9.94
C VAL A 307 -21.24 -23.36 -10.39
N ASP A 308 -21.95 -22.41 -9.78
CA ASP A 308 -23.35 -22.08 -10.03
C ASP A 308 -24.32 -23.28 -9.98
N GLY A 309 -23.95 -24.36 -9.27
CA GLY A 309 -24.74 -25.60 -9.20
C GLY A 309 -24.80 -26.40 -10.51
N GLN A 310 -23.92 -26.11 -11.48
CA GLN A 310 -24.02 -26.66 -12.84
C GLN A 310 -22.72 -27.28 -13.34
N HIS A 311 -21.57 -26.65 -13.04
CA HIS A 311 -20.28 -27.05 -13.61
C HIS A 311 -19.36 -27.54 -12.52
N GLN A 312 -18.84 -28.76 -12.69
CA GLN A 312 -17.82 -29.31 -11.80
C GLN A 312 -16.43 -29.14 -12.42
N VAL A 313 -15.51 -28.54 -11.66
CA VAL A 313 -14.12 -28.32 -12.07
C VAL A 313 -13.18 -28.93 -11.03
N GLN A 314 -12.14 -29.62 -11.49
CA GLN A 314 -11.15 -30.27 -10.62
C GLN A 314 -9.81 -29.55 -10.69
N ALA A 315 -9.06 -29.62 -9.58
CA ALA A 315 -7.68 -29.16 -9.54
C ALA A 315 -6.81 -29.99 -8.58
N LYS A 316 -5.50 -29.78 -8.61
CA LYS A 316 -4.58 -30.34 -7.60
C LYS A 316 -4.68 -29.55 -6.29
N HIS A 317 -4.81 -28.22 -6.39
CA HIS A 317 -4.87 -27.34 -5.23
C HIS A 317 -5.96 -26.27 -5.37
N ILE A 318 -6.46 -25.80 -4.22
CA ILE A 318 -7.29 -24.59 -4.11
C ILE A 318 -6.56 -23.59 -3.22
N VAL A 319 -6.54 -22.33 -3.64
CA VAL A 319 -6.22 -21.16 -2.81
C VAL A 319 -7.46 -20.29 -2.76
N CYS A 320 -7.81 -19.75 -1.59
CA CYS A 320 -9.03 -18.97 -1.47
C CYS A 320 -8.99 -17.96 -0.33
N SER A 321 -9.73 -16.86 -0.47
CA SER A 321 -10.13 -16.10 0.70
C SER A 321 -11.04 -16.98 1.56
N THR A 322 -10.81 -16.96 2.88
CA THR A 322 -11.65 -17.70 3.82
C THR A 322 -13.12 -17.31 3.76
N SER A 323 -13.44 -16.07 3.38
CA SER A 323 -14.82 -15.61 3.26
C SER A 323 -15.63 -16.31 2.18
N ASN A 324 -14.95 -16.78 1.11
CA ASN A 324 -15.55 -17.47 -0.01
C ASN A 324 -15.71 -18.98 0.21
N LEU A 325 -15.19 -19.52 1.32
CA LEU A 325 -15.35 -20.93 1.66
C LEU A 325 -16.69 -21.22 2.35
N PRO A 326 -17.21 -22.46 2.29
CA PRO A 326 -18.32 -22.87 3.15
C PRO A 326 -18.02 -22.67 4.64
N ALA A 327 -19.04 -22.30 5.43
CA ALA A 327 -18.89 -22.05 6.87
C ALA A 327 -18.35 -23.27 7.66
N SER A 328 -18.56 -24.48 7.15
CA SER A 328 -18.01 -25.72 7.72
C SER A 328 -16.48 -25.76 7.73
N LEU A 329 -15.82 -25.07 6.79
CA LEU A 329 -14.36 -25.04 6.63
C LEU A 329 -13.70 -23.83 7.30
N ARG A 330 -14.48 -22.90 7.89
CA ARG A 330 -13.95 -21.68 8.50
C ARG A 330 -13.96 -21.73 10.02
N SER A 331 -13.03 -21.01 10.65
CA SER A 331 -13.07 -20.69 12.08
C SER A 331 -14.38 -19.98 12.45
N GLU A 332 -14.84 -20.18 13.68
CA GLU A 332 -16.06 -19.51 14.17
C GLU A 332 -15.80 -18.04 14.48
N ASN A 333 -14.64 -17.75 15.08
CA ASN A 333 -14.25 -16.40 15.45
C ASN A 333 -13.48 -15.74 14.32
N PRO A 334 -13.80 -14.48 13.97
CA PRO A 334 -13.04 -13.73 13.01
C PRO A 334 -11.67 -13.33 13.59
N LYS A 335 -10.69 -13.14 12.71
CA LYS A 335 -9.35 -12.65 13.04
C LYS A 335 -8.97 -11.48 12.14
N ASN A 336 -7.96 -10.72 12.60
CA ASN A 336 -7.42 -9.54 11.90
C ASN A 336 -8.52 -8.55 11.49
N CYS A 337 -9.47 -8.30 12.41
CA CYS A 337 -10.56 -7.38 12.14
C CYS A 337 -10.05 -5.94 12.12
N LEU A 338 -10.48 -5.16 11.13
CA LEU A 338 -10.16 -3.75 11.00
C LEU A 338 -11.43 -2.92 11.10
N SER A 339 -11.40 -1.89 11.95
CA SER A 339 -12.44 -0.87 12.00
C SER A 339 -12.06 0.27 11.07
N ARG A 340 -12.95 0.58 10.13
CA ARG A 340 -12.72 1.52 9.02
C ARG A 340 -13.72 2.66 9.06
N GLY A 341 -13.20 3.86 8.80
CA GLY A 341 -13.99 5.07 8.59
C GLY A 341 -13.58 5.74 7.29
N ILE A 342 -14.55 6.11 6.45
CA ILE A 342 -14.33 6.91 5.25
C ILE A 342 -15.16 8.18 5.35
N PHE A 343 -14.50 9.33 5.22
CA PHE A 343 -15.10 10.65 5.32
C PHE A 343 -14.85 11.45 4.06
N ILE A 344 -15.83 12.24 3.63
CA ILE A 344 -15.67 13.21 2.54
C ILE A 344 -15.80 14.60 3.15
N ALA A 345 -14.84 15.47 2.85
CA ALA A 345 -14.85 16.85 3.33
C ALA A 345 -14.70 17.84 2.17
N SER A 346 -15.13 19.08 2.42
CA SER A 346 -14.92 20.22 1.51
C SER A 346 -13.64 21.01 1.82
N SER A 347 -12.91 20.64 2.86
CA SER A 347 -11.63 21.23 3.22
C SER A 347 -10.59 20.16 3.59
N PRO A 348 -9.30 20.45 3.35
CA PRO A 348 -8.19 19.57 3.71
C PRO A 348 -7.96 19.55 5.23
N LEU A 349 -7.13 18.61 5.69
CA LEU A 349 -6.50 18.63 7.00
C LEU A 349 -5.32 19.60 6.99
N GLY A 350 -5.39 20.61 7.85
CA GLY A 350 -4.42 21.71 7.89
C GLY A 350 -4.42 22.53 6.59
N ASN A 351 -3.31 23.21 6.29
CA ASN A 351 -3.19 23.99 5.06
C ASN A 351 -2.97 23.07 3.85
N PHE A 352 -3.67 23.27 2.74
CA PHE A 352 -3.39 22.52 1.50
C PHE A 352 -2.45 23.30 0.60
N GLU A 353 -1.20 22.83 0.50
CA GLU A 353 -0.26 23.26 -0.53
C GLU A 353 0.34 22.01 -1.15
N LEU A 354 0.27 21.91 -2.47
CA LEU A 354 0.83 20.77 -3.19
C LEU A 354 2.36 20.88 -3.14
N ASN A 355 3.04 19.80 -2.77
CA ASN A 355 4.49 19.77 -2.90
C ASN A 355 4.87 19.61 -4.37
N SER A 356 6.02 20.14 -4.78
CA SER A 356 6.54 19.89 -6.13
C SER A 356 6.67 18.37 -6.32
N CYS A 357 6.02 17.83 -7.36
CA CYS A 357 5.90 16.39 -7.66
C CYS A 357 4.98 15.58 -6.72
N GLY A 358 4.22 16.21 -5.83
CA GLY A 358 3.31 15.54 -4.92
C GLY A 358 1.97 15.14 -5.55
N GLY A 359 1.36 14.10 -4.98
CA GLY A 359 0.22 13.34 -5.50
C GLY A 359 -1.15 13.73 -5.02
N GLY A 360 -1.26 14.79 -4.22
CA GLY A 360 -2.45 15.11 -3.45
C GLY A 360 -2.76 14.12 -2.32
N VAL A 361 -1.75 13.45 -1.76
CA VAL A 361 -1.90 12.42 -0.70
C VAL A 361 -1.18 12.87 0.56
N SER A 362 -1.79 12.67 1.73
CA SER A 362 -1.15 12.94 3.02
C SER A 362 -1.39 11.81 4.02
N LEU A 363 -0.38 11.55 4.85
CA LEU A 363 -0.36 10.48 5.84
C LEU A 363 -0.27 11.06 7.26
N LEU A 364 -1.07 10.52 8.19
CA LEU A 364 -0.96 10.83 9.61
C LEU A 364 -1.20 9.55 10.43
N ARG A 365 -0.27 9.25 11.33
CA ARG A 365 -0.46 8.23 12.37
C ARG A 365 -1.01 8.90 13.63
N LEU A 366 -2.09 8.35 14.16
CA LEU A 366 -2.77 8.82 15.37
C LEU A 366 -2.59 7.82 16.50
N ILE A 367 -2.46 8.34 17.71
CA ILE A 367 -2.32 7.54 18.94
C ILE A 367 -3.46 7.95 19.88
N SER A 368 -4.08 6.98 20.56
CA SER A 368 -5.09 7.25 21.56
C SER A 368 -4.50 7.96 22.78
N ALA A 369 -5.33 8.67 23.54
CA ALA A 369 -4.87 9.42 24.72
C ALA A 369 -4.18 8.54 25.79
N ASP A 370 -4.53 7.25 25.87
CA ASP A 370 -3.91 6.28 26.77
C ASP A 370 -2.64 5.63 26.20
N GLY A 371 -2.24 5.96 24.97
CA GLY A 371 -1.05 5.44 24.29
C GLY A 371 -1.18 3.99 23.79
N LYS A 372 -2.33 3.33 23.98
CA LYS A 372 -2.47 1.88 23.74
C LYS A 372 -2.97 1.52 22.35
N ARG A 373 -3.61 2.47 21.66
CA ARG A 373 -4.18 2.25 20.34
C ARG A 373 -3.62 3.24 19.35
N GLU A 374 -3.66 2.83 18.11
CA GLU A 374 -3.25 3.64 16.99
C GLU A 374 -4.23 3.54 15.83
N ALA A 375 -4.20 4.56 14.97
CA ALA A 375 -4.91 4.57 13.71
C ALA A 375 -4.05 5.21 12.62
N ILE A 376 -4.25 4.80 11.38
CA ILE A 376 -3.65 5.41 10.20
C ILE A 376 -4.73 6.20 9.47
N LEU A 377 -4.47 7.49 9.28
CA LEU A 377 -5.25 8.41 8.47
C LEU A 377 -4.54 8.66 7.14
N VAL A 378 -5.22 8.39 6.03
CA VAL A 378 -4.79 8.76 4.68
C VAL A 378 -5.79 9.76 4.12
N GLN A 379 -5.30 10.97 3.80
CA GLN A 379 -6.07 11.97 3.08
C GLN A 379 -5.74 11.89 1.59
N LEU A 380 -6.77 11.92 0.76
CA LEU A 380 -6.71 11.92 -0.69
C LEU A 380 -7.40 13.18 -1.24
N SER A 381 -6.87 13.69 -2.35
CA SER A 381 -7.44 14.80 -3.11
C SER A 381 -7.46 14.44 -4.59
N HIS A 382 -8.02 15.29 -5.44
CA HIS A 382 -8.21 14.96 -6.86
C HIS A 382 -6.96 14.57 -7.67
N TYR A 383 -5.76 14.91 -7.20
CA TYR A 383 -4.51 14.54 -7.88
C TYR A 383 -4.17 13.04 -7.77
N SER A 384 -4.75 12.32 -6.80
CA SER A 384 -4.61 10.85 -6.69
C SER A 384 -5.52 10.10 -7.68
N GLY A 385 -6.47 10.78 -8.33
CA GLY A 385 -7.49 10.15 -9.16
C GLY A 385 -8.60 9.43 -8.37
N THR A 386 -8.64 9.56 -7.04
CA THR A 386 -9.62 8.87 -6.18
C THR A 386 -10.75 9.75 -5.66
N THR A 387 -10.67 11.06 -5.88
CA THR A 387 -11.59 12.04 -5.28
C THR A 387 -11.87 13.18 -6.28
N PRO A 388 -13.08 13.77 -6.32
CA PRO A 388 -13.34 14.93 -7.16
C PRO A 388 -12.55 16.19 -6.75
N LYS A 389 -12.45 17.16 -7.66
CA LYS A 389 -11.93 18.50 -7.35
C LYS A 389 -12.77 19.16 -6.23
N GLU A 390 -12.12 19.97 -5.41
CA GLU A 390 -12.71 20.70 -4.27
C GLU A 390 -13.19 19.81 -3.11
N LEU A 391 -13.04 18.49 -3.23
CA LEU A 391 -13.33 17.53 -2.18
C LEU A 391 -12.07 16.79 -1.76
N PHE A 392 -12.11 16.29 -0.52
CA PHE A 392 -11.07 15.47 0.08
C PHE A 392 -11.69 14.21 0.65
N THR A 393 -11.02 13.07 0.45
CA THR A 393 -11.43 11.79 1.05
C THR A 393 -10.45 11.44 2.15
N PHE A 394 -10.97 11.10 3.33
CA PHE A 394 -10.19 10.66 4.48
C PHE A 394 -10.50 9.21 4.75
N HIS A 395 -9.47 8.37 4.74
CA HIS A 395 -9.56 6.99 5.18
C HIS A 395 -8.90 6.84 6.53
N LEU A 396 -9.62 6.31 7.51
CA LEU A 396 -9.13 6.05 8.86
C LEU A 396 -9.21 4.56 9.18
N THR A 397 -8.07 3.93 9.46
CA THR A 397 -7.97 2.49 9.80
C THR A 397 -7.46 2.32 11.22
N THR A 398 -8.07 1.41 11.98
CA THR A 398 -7.52 0.90 13.24
C THR A 398 -7.84 -0.59 13.37
N SER A 399 -7.10 -1.31 14.23
CA SER A 399 -7.50 -2.67 14.62
C SER A 399 -8.82 -2.61 15.37
N ALA A 400 -9.76 -3.50 15.02
CA ALA A 400 -11.07 -3.55 15.65
C ALA A 400 -10.98 -4.11 17.07
N LEU A 401 -11.69 -3.47 18.00
CA LEU A 401 -11.86 -3.93 19.37
C LEU A 401 -13.28 -4.43 19.65
N SER A 402 -14.23 -4.01 18.82
CA SER A 402 -15.64 -4.32 18.98
C SER A 402 -16.30 -4.52 17.62
N ASP A 403 -17.54 -4.97 17.63
CA ASP A 403 -18.40 -4.99 16.43
C ASP A 403 -18.94 -3.60 16.06
N THR A 404 -18.52 -2.54 16.77
CA THR A 404 -18.98 -1.17 16.52
C THR A 404 -17.82 -0.31 16.00
N PRO A 405 -17.58 -0.28 14.67
CA PRO A 405 -16.43 0.41 14.10
C PRO A 405 -16.39 1.92 14.44
N GLN A 406 -17.56 2.56 14.61
CA GLN A 406 -17.63 3.96 15.03
C GLN A 406 -17.05 4.17 16.44
N SER A 407 -17.34 3.29 17.40
CA SER A 407 -16.81 3.39 18.76
C SER A 407 -15.30 3.16 18.77
N ASP A 408 -14.82 2.20 17.97
CA ASP A 408 -13.40 1.94 17.82
C ASP A 408 -12.64 3.14 17.23
N LEU A 409 -13.28 3.98 16.42
CA LEU A 409 -12.68 5.11 15.73
C LEU A 409 -12.87 6.46 16.44
N GLU A 410 -13.78 6.53 17.42
CA GLU A 410 -14.19 7.76 18.09
C GLU A 410 -13.01 8.56 18.68
N ALA A 411 -12.11 7.88 19.37
CA ALA A 411 -10.94 8.52 19.99
C ALA A 411 -10.01 9.21 18.97
N PHE A 412 -10.06 8.79 17.70
CA PHE A 412 -9.24 9.34 16.62
C PHE A 412 -9.99 10.38 15.80
N THR A 413 -11.29 10.16 15.53
CA THR A 413 -12.12 11.14 14.83
C THR A 413 -12.25 12.44 15.63
N GLN A 414 -12.37 12.36 16.96
CA GLN A 414 -12.39 13.53 17.83
C GLN A 414 -11.10 14.37 17.73
N GLN A 415 -9.93 13.74 17.56
CA GLN A 415 -8.64 14.43 17.41
C GLN A 415 -8.52 15.23 16.11
N ILE A 416 -9.21 14.79 15.05
CA ILE A 416 -9.06 15.33 13.69
C ILE A 416 -10.22 16.25 13.30
N PHE A 417 -11.45 15.86 13.61
CA PHE A 417 -12.67 16.47 13.07
C PHE A 417 -13.45 17.31 14.09
N THR A 418 -13.16 17.20 15.39
CA THR A 418 -13.94 17.89 16.44
C THR A 418 -13.10 18.85 17.26
N ASN A 419 -11.94 18.40 17.74
CA ASN A 419 -11.15 19.14 18.72
C ASN A 419 -10.03 19.99 18.10
N SER A 420 -9.99 20.11 16.76
CA SER A 420 -9.00 20.92 16.06
C SER A 420 -9.62 22.22 15.54
N PRO A 421 -9.00 23.40 15.76
CA PRO A 421 -9.45 24.64 15.13
C PRO A 421 -9.33 24.62 13.59
N GLU A 422 -8.53 23.71 13.04
CA GLU A 422 -8.35 23.46 11.61
C GLU A 422 -9.09 22.19 11.15
N SER A 423 -10.17 21.82 11.84
CA SER A 423 -10.94 20.61 11.51
C SER A 423 -11.50 20.69 10.08
N PRO A 424 -11.35 19.63 9.27
CA PRO A 424 -12.01 19.53 7.98
C PRO A 424 -13.54 19.67 8.09
N ASN A 425 -14.16 20.35 7.13
CA ASN A 425 -15.62 20.47 7.04
C ASN A 425 -16.21 19.20 6.39
N ILE A 426 -16.61 18.25 7.23
CA ILE A 426 -17.12 16.94 6.86
C ILE A 426 -18.53 17.05 6.26
N LEU A 427 -18.70 16.44 5.09
CA LEU A 427 -19.95 16.38 4.32
C LEU A 427 -20.63 15.01 4.43
N TYR A 428 -19.83 13.96 4.56
CA TYR A 428 -20.27 12.58 4.59
C TYR A 428 -19.33 11.78 5.48
N SER A 429 -19.89 10.86 6.27
CA SER A 429 -19.12 9.90 7.07
C SER A 429 -19.68 8.50 6.90
N SER A 430 -18.79 7.52 6.88
CA SER A 430 -19.18 6.11 6.86
C SER A 430 -18.26 5.28 7.73
N PHE A 431 -18.79 4.16 8.21
CA PHE A 431 -18.10 3.22 9.08
C PHE A 431 -18.42 1.79 8.68
N PHE A 432 -17.44 0.91 8.74
CA PHE A 432 -17.60 -0.53 8.53
C PHE A 432 -16.46 -1.30 9.18
N THR A 433 -16.64 -2.61 9.31
CA THR A 433 -15.61 -3.55 9.77
C THR A 433 -15.20 -4.44 8.61
N ILE A 434 -13.89 -4.64 8.44
CA ILE A 434 -13.34 -5.74 7.64
C ILE A 434 -13.06 -6.89 8.60
N SER A 435 -13.58 -8.07 8.33
CA SER A 435 -13.35 -9.28 9.12
C SER A 435 -12.83 -10.40 8.23
N GLY A 436 -11.81 -11.10 8.70
CA GLY A 436 -11.40 -12.36 8.08
C GLY A 436 -11.63 -13.55 8.99
N PHE A 437 -11.49 -14.74 8.41
CA PHE A 437 -11.55 -16.01 9.13
C PHE A 437 -10.26 -16.79 8.87
N GLU A 438 -10.09 -17.89 9.58
CA GLU A 438 -9.04 -18.88 9.31
C GLU A 438 -9.67 -20.16 8.75
N LEU A 439 -8.90 -20.90 7.97
CA LEU A 439 -9.26 -22.25 7.58
C LEU A 439 -9.23 -23.15 8.82
N LYS A 440 -10.31 -23.87 9.10
CA LYS A 440 -10.30 -24.97 10.07
C LYS A 440 -9.27 -25.99 9.59
N SER A 441 -8.39 -26.42 10.48
CA SER A 441 -7.31 -27.37 10.19
C SER A 441 -7.88 -28.74 9.79
N ASN A 442 -8.30 -28.87 8.53
CA ASN A 442 -8.77 -30.11 7.94
C ASN A 442 -7.66 -30.65 7.04
N GLY A 443 -6.66 -31.28 7.66
CA GLY A 443 -5.76 -32.34 7.19
C GLY A 443 -5.15 -32.38 5.77
N SER A 444 -5.83 -31.98 4.68
CA SER A 444 -5.45 -32.42 3.33
C SER A 444 -4.32 -31.63 2.69
N GLY A 445 -3.95 -30.44 3.16
CA GLY A 445 -2.91 -29.60 2.55
C GLY A 445 -3.21 -29.10 1.12
N LEU A 446 -4.23 -29.67 0.46
CA LEU A 446 -4.67 -29.33 -0.89
C LEU A 446 -5.46 -28.01 -0.95
N ILE A 447 -6.05 -27.59 0.17
CA ILE A 447 -6.72 -26.30 0.32
C ILE A 447 -5.84 -25.40 1.19
N GLN A 448 -5.45 -24.25 0.64
CA GLN A 448 -4.81 -23.18 1.36
C GLN A 448 -5.75 -21.97 1.41
N ALA A 449 -5.70 -21.22 2.51
CA ALA A 449 -6.45 -20.00 2.63
C ALA A 449 -5.53 -18.81 2.82
N THR A 450 -5.82 -17.72 2.13
CA THR A 450 -5.15 -16.44 2.27
C THR A 450 -5.57 -15.75 3.55
N ALA A 451 -4.65 -14.98 4.11
CA ALA A 451 -4.96 -14.13 5.25
C ALA A 451 -5.81 -12.93 4.80
N PRO A 452 -6.77 -12.49 5.63
CA PRO A 452 -7.44 -11.20 5.45
C PRO A 452 -6.45 -10.03 5.56
N PRO A 453 -6.85 -8.81 5.16
CA PRO A 453 -6.00 -7.64 5.27
C PRO A 453 -5.48 -7.41 6.69
N PHE A 454 -4.16 -7.25 6.84
CA PHE A 454 -3.55 -6.93 8.12
C PHE A 454 -3.65 -5.44 8.44
N TYR A 455 -3.57 -5.12 9.73
CA TYR A 455 -3.24 -3.77 10.18
C TYR A 455 -1.75 -3.51 9.93
N GLU A 456 -1.48 -2.94 8.76
CA GLU A 456 -0.16 -2.56 8.25
C GLU A 456 -0.30 -1.37 7.31
N LEU A 457 0.78 -0.58 7.17
CA LEU A 457 0.82 0.58 6.28
C LEU A 457 0.97 0.17 4.80
N ASP A 458 1.87 -0.77 4.53
CA ASP A 458 2.21 -1.29 3.20
C ASP A 458 1.61 -2.71 3.01
N TYR A 459 2.17 -3.54 2.13
CA TYR A 459 1.71 -4.90 1.81
C TYR A 459 2.65 -6.02 2.28
N ASP A 460 3.66 -5.71 3.10
CA ASP A 460 4.74 -6.64 3.47
C ASP A 460 4.19 -7.97 4.03
N LYS A 461 3.23 -7.93 4.98
CA LYS A 461 2.66 -9.15 5.57
C LYS A 461 1.80 -9.92 4.57
N SER A 462 1.00 -9.22 3.77
CA SER A 462 0.19 -9.85 2.73
C SER A 462 1.03 -10.50 1.61
N ILE A 463 2.16 -9.90 1.22
CA ILE A 463 3.11 -10.52 0.28
C ILE A 463 3.74 -11.76 0.90
N GLN A 464 4.13 -11.68 2.18
CA GLN A 464 4.72 -12.83 2.86
C GLN A 464 3.72 -13.99 3.00
N ASP A 465 2.44 -13.69 3.24
CA ASP A 465 1.36 -14.68 3.23
C ASP A 465 1.25 -15.38 1.87
N ALA A 466 1.19 -14.61 0.78
CA ALA A 466 1.17 -15.15 -0.58
C ALA A 466 2.42 -16.01 -0.91
N ARG A 467 3.62 -15.54 -0.55
CA ARG A 467 4.88 -16.29 -0.70
C ARG A 467 4.85 -17.61 0.05
N ASN A 468 4.37 -17.60 1.30
CA ASN A 468 4.28 -18.79 2.15
C ASN A 468 3.26 -19.80 1.61
N ILE A 469 2.14 -19.34 1.05
CA ILE A 469 1.16 -20.21 0.41
C ILE A 469 1.77 -20.83 -0.85
N PHE A 470 2.39 -20.01 -1.70
CA PHE A 470 2.99 -20.48 -2.94
C PHE A 470 4.10 -21.52 -2.70
N SER A 471 5.00 -21.30 -1.72
CA SER A 471 6.08 -22.23 -1.42
C SER A 471 5.60 -23.58 -0.87
N LYS A 472 4.43 -23.62 -0.20
CA LYS A 472 3.79 -24.88 0.22
C LYS A 472 3.24 -25.67 -0.96
N LEU A 473 2.74 -24.99 -2.00
CA LEU A 473 2.17 -25.62 -3.19
C LEU A 473 3.26 -26.05 -4.18
N TYR A 474 4.31 -25.23 -4.33
CA TYR A 474 5.34 -25.38 -5.35
C TYR A 474 6.74 -25.10 -4.76
N ALA A 475 7.23 -26.02 -3.92
CA ALA A 475 8.48 -25.85 -3.17
C ALA A 475 9.73 -25.60 -4.04
N ASP A 476 9.77 -26.15 -5.25
CA ASP A 476 10.90 -26.05 -6.17
C ASP A 476 10.76 -24.87 -7.17
N GLN A 477 9.83 -23.94 -6.94
CA GLN A 477 9.55 -22.83 -7.84
C GLN A 477 9.81 -21.48 -7.17
N GLU A 478 10.33 -20.53 -7.95
CA GLU A 478 10.51 -19.16 -7.50
C GLU A 478 9.17 -18.41 -7.53
N PHE A 479 8.94 -17.56 -6.51
CA PHE A 479 7.74 -16.74 -6.44
C PHE A 479 7.87 -15.51 -7.33
N LEU A 480 7.10 -15.47 -8.42
CA LEU A 480 7.09 -14.38 -9.42
C LEU A 480 8.49 -14.07 -9.99
N PRO A 481 9.12 -15.03 -10.69
CA PRO A 481 10.45 -14.83 -11.27
C PRO A 481 10.43 -13.70 -12.29
N ARG A 482 11.57 -13.01 -12.42
CA ARG A 482 11.77 -11.89 -13.35
C ARG A 482 11.24 -12.24 -14.75
N ALA A 483 10.47 -11.34 -15.35
CA ALA A 483 10.06 -11.48 -16.74
C ALA A 483 11.32 -11.48 -17.64
N PRO A 484 11.57 -12.51 -18.48
CA PRO A 484 12.62 -12.41 -19.48
C PRO A 484 12.25 -11.25 -20.39
N ASP A 485 13.17 -10.31 -20.59
CA ASP A 485 12.91 -9.19 -21.48
C ASP A 485 12.86 -9.75 -22.92
N PRO A 486 11.83 -9.45 -23.73
CA PRO A 486 11.83 -9.84 -25.14
C PRO A 486 13.10 -9.41 -25.88
N GLU A 487 13.72 -8.32 -25.46
CA GLU A 487 14.98 -7.79 -26.02
C GLU A 487 16.22 -8.59 -25.57
N GLU A 488 16.14 -9.34 -24.47
CA GLU A 488 17.20 -10.25 -23.99
C GLU A 488 17.14 -11.63 -24.69
N ILE A 489 16.11 -11.91 -25.50
CA ILE A 489 15.96 -13.16 -26.25
C ILE A 489 16.78 -13.07 -27.54
N VAL A 490 17.98 -13.64 -27.54
CA VAL A 490 18.80 -13.78 -28.76
C VAL A 490 18.11 -14.77 -29.71
N ILE A 491 17.57 -14.26 -30.82
CA ILE A 491 17.05 -15.07 -31.92
C ILE A 491 18.25 -15.62 -32.69
N GLU A 492 18.29 -16.94 -32.93
CA GLU A 492 19.40 -17.60 -33.66
C GLU A 492 19.73 -16.84 -34.97
N GLY A 493 20.90 -16.21 -35.01
CA GLY A 493 21.41 -15.50 -36.19
C GLY A 493 21.69 -14.00 -36.00
N GLU A 494 21.28 -13.38 -34.90
CA GLU A 494 21.57 -11.97 -34.61
C GLU A 494 22.63 -11.80 -33.51
N ASP A 495 23.63 -10.94 -33.76
CA ASP A 495 24.68 -10.61 -32.79
C ASP A 495 24.09 -9.69 -31.70
N PRO A 496 24.08 -10.10 -30.41
CA PRO A 496 23.48 -9.32 -29.32
C PRO A 496 24.08 -7.92 -29.15
N LYS A 497 25.28 -7.65 -29.70
CA LYS A 497 25.90 -6.32 -29.67
C LYS A 497 25.31 -5.33 -30.68
N ALA A 498 24.62 -5.81 -31.73
CA ALA A 498 24.10 -4.95 -32.79
C ALA A 498 22.85 -4.16 -32.35
N LEU A 499 22.10 -4.65 -31.35
CA LEU A 499 20.87 -4.04 -30.86
C LEU A 499 21.11 -2.84 -29.93
N SER A 500 22.18 -2.85 -29.12
CA SER A 500 22.38 -1.84 -28.06
C SER A 500 22.92 -0.50 -28.56
N GLU A 501 23.75 -0.47 -29.60
CA GLU A 501 24.35 0.78 -30.10
C GLU A 501 23.46 1.54 -31.07
N GLN A 502 22.64 0.85 -31.87
CA GLN A 502 21.89 1.49 -32.94
C GLN A 502 20.63 2.23 -32.45
N GLN A 503 20.11 1.91 -31.26
CA GLN A 503 18.85 2.46 -30.74
C GLN A 503 19.00 3.66 -29.79
N LEU A 504 20.22 4.06 -29.42
CA LEU A 504 20.42 5.28 -28.62
C LEU A 504 20.00 6.52 -29.43
N PRO A 505 19.21 7.44 -28.83
CA PRO A 505 18.97 8.78 -29.37
C PRO A 505 20.30 9.46 -29.76
N ASP A 506 20.30 10.23 -30.85
CA ASP A 506 21.54 10.79 -31.42
C ASP A 506 22.31 11.70 -30.44
N ASP A 507 21.61 12.33 -29.50
CA ASP A 507 22.16 13.13 -28.41
C ASP A 507 22.90 12.28 -27.36
N LEU A 508 22.37 11.10 -27.02
CA LEU A 508 23.03 10.13 -26.12
C LEU A 508 24.23 9.46 -26.78
N LYS A 509 24.15 9.16 -28.09
CA LYS A 509 25.31 8.68 -28.88
C LYS A 509 26.42 9.73 -28.93
N ALA A 510 26.06 11.01 -29.09
CA ALA A 510 27.03 12.09 -29.08
C ALA A 510 27.69 12.24 -27.70
N GLN A 511 26.92 12.16 -26.61
CA GLN A 511 27.46 12.21 -25.25
C GLN A 511 28.39 11.04 -24.93
N LEU A 512 28.06 9.82 -25.34
CA LEU A 512 28.93 8.65 -25.15
C LEU A 512 30.26 8.81 -25.89
N ARG A 513 30.22 9.31 -27.14
CA ARG A 513 31.44 9.60 -27.92
C ARG A 513 32.29 10.72 -27.31
N GLU A 514 31.66 11.72 -26.67
CA GLU A 514 32.41 12.75 -25.94
C GLU A 514 33.04 12.20 -24.66
N ILE A 515 32.35 11.33 -23.93
CA ILE A 515 32.88 10.66 -22.74
C ILE A 515 34.06 9.75 -23.11
N GLU A 516 33.96 9.00 -24.20
CA GLU A 516 35.06 8.15 -24.71
C GLU A 516 36.27 8.99 -25.13
N LYS A 517 36.06 10.09 -25.86
CA LYS A 517 37.15 11.02 -26.20
C LYS A 517 37.79 11.66 -24.97
N PHE A 518 37.00 11.94 -23.94
CA PHE A 518 37.49 12.50 -22.69
C PHE A 518 38.34 11.47 -21.93
N ALA A 519 37.91 10.21 -21.89
CA ALA A 519 38.69 9.11 -21.32
C ALA A 519 40.02 8.88 -22.06
N GLU A 520 40.00 8.85 -23.41
CA GLU A 520 41.23 8.74 -24.20
C GLU A 520 42.20 9.91 -23.97
N GLN A 521 41.68 11.14 -23.79
CA GLN A 521 42.50 12.31 -23.47
C GLN A 521 43.10 12.24 -22.06
N MET A 522 42.38 11.67 -21.10
CA MET A 522 42.89 11.46 -19.74
C MET A 522 43.99 10.39 -19.72
N ASP A 523 43.81 9.28 -20.43
CA ASP A 523 44.84 8.22 -20.53
C ASP A 523 46.12 8.75 -21.21
N ILE A 524 45.98 9.59 -22.25
CA ILE A 524 47.12 10.26 -22.89
C ILE A 524 47.79 11.27 -21.94
N ALA A 525 47.04 11.94 -21.07
CA ALA A 525 47.59 12.89 -20.11
C ALA A 525 48.37 12.17 -18.99
N GLU A 526 47.86 11.06 -18.46
CA GLU A 526 48.55 10.23 -17.46
C GLU A 526 49.84 9.64 -18.03
N MET A 527 49.83 9.10 -19.26
CA MET A 527 51.04 8.60 -19.93
C MET A 527 52.12 9.69 -20.15
N ASN A 528 51.71 10.95 -20.33
CA ASN A 528 52.64 12.06 -20.49
C ASN A 528 53.17 12.61 -19.16
N GLU A 529 52.43 12.45 -18.05
CA GLU A 529 52.91 12.76 -16.71
C GLU A 529 53.89 11.68 -16.21
N ASP A 530 53.64 10.42 -16.49
CA ASP A 530 54.56 9.32 -16.13
C ASP A 530 55.91 9.45 -16.85
N ASN A 531 55.91 9.75 -18.15
CA ASN A 531 57.15 9.98 -18.92
C ASN A 531 57.96 11.19 -18.41
N LYS A 532 57.31 12.26 -17.94
CA LYS A 532 58.00 13.42 -17.34
C LYS A 532 58.59 13.11 -15.97
N THR A 533 57.99 12.16 -15.25
CA THR A 533 58.44 11.76 -13.92
C THR A 533 59.65 10.82 -14.02
N GLU A 534 59.71 9.98 -15.06
CA GLU A 534 60.88 9.17 -15.39
C GLU A 534 62.07 10.01 -15.88
N GLU A 535 61.86 10.98 -16.77
CA GLU A 535 62.94 11.89 -17.24
C GLU A 535 63.53 12.75 -16.11
N ALA A 536 62.74 13.10 -15.08
CA ALA A 536 63.21 13.85 -13.91
C ALA A 536 63.96 12.99 -12.89
N MET A 537 63.87 11.66 -12.97
CA MET A 537 64.64 10.73 -12.12
C MET A 537 65.99 10.32 -12.74
N GLU A 538 66.17 10.50 -14.05
CA GLU A 538 67.43 10.21 -14.77
C GLU A 538 68.37 11.43 -14.94
N SER A 539 67.92 12.64 -14.58
CA SER A 539 68.74 13.88 -14.55
C SER A 539 69.18 14.24 -13.14
#